data_AF-A0A7S0EWA4-F1
#
_entry.id   AF-A0A7S0EWA4-F1
#
_cell.length_a   1.000
_cell.length_b   1.000
_cell.length_c   1.000
_cell.angle_alpha   90.00
_cell.angle_beta   90.00
_cell.angle_gamma   90.00
#
_symmetry.space_group_name_H-M   'P 1'
#
loop_
_entity.id
_entity.type
_entity.pdbx_description
1 polymer ?
#
loop_
_entity_poly.entity_id
_entity_poly.type
_entity_poly.pdbx_seq_one_letter_code
_entity_poly.pdbx_strand_id
1 'polypeptide(L)'
;KLSSWIAPDHTAMAILAKHASDFAGPLPSGRRERFRFGPLNDPRVIYPVGGGMEDWAYGGSWAPGRISCVPSQYGGYSSQRTIYGDSTHRAANLLVETDYQKIPP
;
A
#
# COMPACT_ATOMS: atom_id res chain seq x y z
N LYS A 1 -19.92 -1.46 -10.77
CA LYS A 1 -19.63 -2.73 -10.06
C LYS A 1 -18.12 -2.78 -9.84
N LEU A 2 -17.65 -2.41 -8.64
CA LEU A 2 -16.23 -2.61 -8.29
C LEU A 2 -16.02 -4.13 -8.26
N SER A 3 -15.05 -4.61 -9.03
CA SER A 3 -14.78 -6.04 -9.17
C SER A 3 -14.39 -6.64 -7.82
N SER A 4 -14.92 -7.83 -7.55
CA SER A 4 -14.80 -8.57 -6.28
C SER A 4 -13.42 -9.20 -6.06
N TRP A 5 -12.35 -8.57 -6.53
CA TRP A 5 -11.01 -9.10 -6.40
C TRP A 5 -10.50 -8.84 -4.99
N ILE A 6 -10.38 -9.91 -4.22
CA ILE A 6 -9.80 -9.91 -2.88
C ILE A 6 -8.34 -10.36 -3.04
N ALA A 7 -7.42 -9.56 -2.50
CA ALA A 7 -6.00 -9.88 -2.41
C ALA A 7 -5.80 -11.24 -1.69
N PRO A 8 -4.92 -12.14 -2.17
CA PRO A 8 -4.69 -13.45 -1.56
C PRO A 8 -4.43 -13.44 -0.04
N ASP A 9 -3.78 -12.39 0.47
CA ASP A 9 -3.43 -12.19 1.88
C ASP A 9 -4.33 -11.15 2.59
N HIS A 10 -5.48 -10.80 2.00
CA HIS A 10 -6.43 -9.83 2.55
C HIS A 10 -6.76 -10.09 4.03
N THR A 11 -7.05 -11.33 4.41
CA THR A 11 -7.38 -11.70 5.79
C THR A 11 -6.21 -11.44 6.73
N ALA A 12 -4.99 -11.79 6.33
CA ALA A 12 -3.79 -11.57 7.15
C ALA A 12 -3.53 -10.07 7.34
N MET A 13 -3.59 -9.29 6.26
CA MET A 13 -3.43 -7.83 6.32
C MET A 13 -4.52 -7.17 7.18
N ALA A 14 -5.78 -7.61 7.06
CA ALA A 14 -6.88 -7.09 7.86
C ALA A 14 -6.70 -7.38 9.36
N ILE A 15 -6.23 -8.57 9.72
CA ILE A 15 -5.92 -8.94 11.11
C ILE A 15 -4.78 -8.07 11.66
N LEU A 16 -3.68 -7.93 10.91
CA LEU A 16 -2.55 -7.08 11.31
C LEU A 16 -2.98 -5.63 11.51
N ALA A 17 -3.73 -5.07 10.56
CA ALA A 17 -4.20 -3.69 10.64
C ALA A 17 -5.17 -3.48 11.82
N LYS A 18 -6.05 -4.46 12.09
CA LYS A 18 -6.93 -4.44 13.26
C LYS A 18 -6.12 -4.41 14.55
N HIS A 19 -5.13 -5.29 14.70
CA HIS A 19 -4.30 -5.32 15.91
C HIS A 19 -3.48 -4.05 16.08
N ALA A 20 -2.96 -3.48 14.99
CA ALA A 20 -2.28 -2.19 15.03
C ALA A 20 -3.22 -1.06 15.51
N SER A 21 -4.46 -1.02 15.00
CA SER A 21 -5.48 -0.05 15.44
C SER A 21 -5.87 -0.25 16.91
N ASP A 22 -6.07 -1.49 17.35
CA ASP A 22 -6.39 -1.82 18.74
C ASP A 22 -5.26 -1.43 19.70
N PHE A 23 -4.01 -1.66 19.30
CA PHE A 23 -2.83 -1.30 20.09
C PHE A 23 -2.63 0.23 20.15
N ALA A 24 -2.78 0.92 19.03
CA ALA A 24 -2.67 2.39 18.98
C ALA A 24 -3.72 3.08 19.87
N GLY A 25 -4.89 2.45 20.02
CA GLY A 25 -5.96 2.97 20.87
C GLY A 25 -6.68 4.17 20.24
N PRO A 26 -7.48 4.90 21.04
CA PRO A 26 -8.23 6.05 20.57
C PRO A 26 -7.31 7.25 20.27
N LEU A 27 -7.71 8.09 19.32
CA LEU A 27 -6.96 9.29 18.96
C LEU A 27 -6.89 10.31 20.13
N PRO A 28 -5.76 11.03 20.30
CA PRO A 28 -5.58 11.97 21.42
C PRO A 28 -6.49 13.22 21.39
N SER A 29 -7.26 13.42 20.32
CA SER A 29 -8.00 14.66 20.03
C SER A 29 -9.37 14.79 20.73
N GLY A 30 -9.63 13.99 21.76
CA GLY A 30 -10.96 13.88 22.39
C GLY A 30 -11.97 13.08 21.56
N ARG A 31 -11.62 12.74 20.31
CA ARG A 31 -12.35 11.76 19.50
C ARG A 31 -11.95 10.37 19.99
N ARG A 32 -12.87 9.66 20.65
CA ARG A 32 -12.68 8.26 21.09
C ARG A 32 -12.62 7.25 19.92
N GLU A 33 -12.41 7.73 18.71
CA GLU A 33 -12.31 6.89 17.52
C GLU A 33 -10.92 6.26 17.44
N ARG A 34 -10.88 4.99 17.06
CA ARG A 34 -9.64 4.29 16.71
C ARG A 34 -9.31 4.57 15.25
N PHE A 35 -8.06 4.30 14.86
CA PHE A 35 -7.68 4.31 13.45
C PHE A 35 -8.59 3.36 12.65
N ARG A 36 -9.25 3.91 11.63
CA ARG A 36 -9.93 3.09 10.63
C ARG A 36 -8.87 2.31 9.85
N PHE A 37 -9.21 1.11 9.41
CA PHE A 37 -8.30 0.27 8.63
C PHE A 37 -9.05 -0.40 7.49
N GLY A 38 -8.31 -0.74 6.44
CA GLY A 38 -8.80 -1.42 5.26
C GLY A 38 -7.90 -1.14 4.05
N PRO A 39 -8.31 -1.58 2.85
CA PRO A 39 -7.58 -1.32 1.61
C PRO A 39 -7.39 0.18 1.36
N LEU A 40 -6.25 0.58 0.79
CA LEU A 40 -5.95 1.98 0.47
C LEU A 40 -7.00 2.60 -0.47
N ASN A 41 -7.51 1.82 -1.42
CA ASN A 41 -8.52 2.26 -2.38
C ASN A 41 -9.94 2.35 -1.81
N ASP A 42 -10.16 2.03 -0.53
CA ASP A 42 -11.46 2.18 0.12
C ASP A 42 -11.68 3.65 0.54
N PRO A 43 -12.64 4.36 -0.09
CA PRO A 43 -12.92 5.76 0.23
C PRO A 43 -13.43 5.97 1.66
N ARG A 44 -13.81 4.90 2.37
CA ARG A 44 -14.25 4.95 3.77
C ARG A 44 -13.07 4.95 4.75
N VAL A 45 -11.87 4.59 4.29
CA VAL A 45 -10.65 4.51 5.11
C VAL A 45 -9.76 5.73 4.82
N ILE A 46 -9.35 5.90 3.57
CA ILE A 46 -8.44 6.95 3.08
C ILE A 46 -9.14 7.71 1.94
N TYR A 47 -8.79 7.43 0.68
CA TYR A 47 -9.35 7.99 -0.56
C TYR A 47 -8.99 7.05 -1.73
N PRO A 48 -9.76 7.01 -2.83
CA PRO A 48 -9.51 6.06 -3.91
C PRO A 48 -8.22 6.41 -4.66
N VAL A 49 -7.17 5.62 -4.42
CA VAL A 49 -5.93 5.60 -5.21
C VAL A 49 -5.76 4.21 -5.78
N GLY A 50 -5.63 4.12 -7.09
CA GLY A 50 -5.33 2.87 -7.79
C GLY A 50 -4.11 3.04 -8.68
N GLY A 51 -3.22 2.05 -8.69
CA GLY A 51 -1.98 2.08 -9.44
C GLY A 51 -0.85 2.84 -8.75
N GLY A 52 -0.94 3.00 -7.41
CA GLY A 52 0.15 3.54 -6.60
C GLY A 52 1.39 2.65 -6.63
N MET A 53 2.48 3.12 -6.02
CA MET A 53 3.70 2.32 -5.86
C MET A 53 3.39 1.03 -5.10
N GLU A 54 2.51 1.09 -4.11
CA GLU A 54 2.09 -0.02 -3.27
C GLU A 54 1.33 -1.09 -4.08
N ASP A 55 0.41 -0.66 -4.96
CA ASP A 55 -0.32 -1.56 -5.86
C ASP A 55 0.61 -2.22 -6.88
N TRP A 56 1.56 -1.45 -7.41
CA TRP A 56 2.55 -1.94 -8.37
C TRP A 56 3.48 -2.97 -7.72
N ALA A 57 4.01 -2.67 -6.53
CA ALA A 57 4.85 -3.58 -5.77
C ALA A 57 4.10 -4.87 -5.40
N TYR A 58 2.88 -4.74 -4.88
CA TYR A 58 2.06 -5.88 -4.50
C TYR A 58 1.72 -6.76 -5.71
N GLY A 59 1.24 -6.18 -6.82
CA GLY A 59 0.96 -6.92 -8.05
C GLY A 59 2.21 -7.58 -8.64
N GLY A 60 3.35 -6.87 -8.61
CA GLY A 60 4.65 -7.38 -9.03
C GLY A 60 5.16 -8.56 -8.21
N SER A 61 4.70 -8.72 -6.96
CA SER A 61 5.03 -9.86 -6.10
C SER A 61 4.44 -11.19 -6.59
N TRP A 62 3.34 -11.14 -7.33
CA TRP A 62 2.59 -12.29 -7.84
C TRP A 62 2.84 -12.57 -9.33
N ALA A 63 3.44 -11.63 -10.06
CA ALA A 63 3.69 -11.76 -11.48
C ALA A 63 4.79 -12.81 -11.77
N PRO A 64 4.60 -13.68 -12.77
CA PRO A 64 5.65 -14.60 -13.20
C PRO A 64 6.75 -13.83 -13.95
N GLY A 65 7.98 -13.89 -13.44
CA GLY A 65 9.15 -13.31 -14.10
C GLY A 65 9.57 -11.94 -13.58
N ARG A 66 10.78 -11.53 -13.93
CA ARG A 66 11.38 -10.27 -13.50
C ARG A 66 10.93 -9.15 -14.44
N ILE A 67 10.20 -8.17 -13.92
CA ILE A 67 9.85 -6.96 -14.67
C ILE A 67 10.99 -5.95 -14.48
N SER A 68 11.81 -5.76 -15.52
CA SER A 68 12.82 -4.70 -15.53
C SER A 68 12.17 -3.36 -15.88
N CYS A 69 12.38 -2.34 -15.04
CA CYS A 69 11.95 -0.97 -15.35
C CYS A 69 12.92 -0.36 -16.37
N VAL A 70 12.44 0.05 -17.55
CA VAL A 70 13.27 0.64 -18.62
C VAL A 70 12.65 1.97 -19.08
N PRO A 71 12.74 3.04 -18.27
CA PRO A 71 12.18 4.33 -18.67
C PRO A 71 13.02 4.95 -19.80
N SER A 72 12.35 5.50 -20.81
CA SER A 72 12.98 6.20 -21.93
C SER A 72 13.20 7.70 -21.69
N GLN A 73 12.64 8.22 -20.60
CA GLN A 73 12.71 9.63 -20.22
C GLN A 73 13.91 9.92 -19.30
N TYR A 74 14.40 11.16 -19.30
CA TYR A 74 15.46 11.65 -18.40
C TYR A 74 16.78 10.85 -18.44
N GLY A 75 17.11 10.25 -19.58
CA GLY A 75 18.33 9.46 -19.77
C GLY A 75 18.24 8.02 -19.23
N GLY A 76 17.08 7.62 -18.70
CA GLY A 76 16.83 6.27 -18.20
C GLY A 76 17.63 5.91 -16.94
N TYR A 77 17.40 4.69 -16.45
CA TYR A 77 18.22 4.09 -15.39
C TYR A 77 19.19 3.08 -16.00
N SER A 78 20.41 2.99 -15.44
CA SER A 78 21.35 1.92 -15.80
C SER A 78 20.70 0.56 -15.60
N SER A 79 20.84 -0.35 -16.58
CA SER A 79 20.26 -1.69 -16.55
C SER A 79 20.70 -2.51 -15.34
N GLN A 80 21.91 -2.28 -14.82
CA GLN A 80 22.39 -2.95 -13.62
C GLN A 80 21.59 -2.57 -12.36
N ARG A 81 20.91 -1.41 -12.37
CA ARG A 81 20.06 -0.93 -11.27
C ARG A 81 18.59 -1.29 -11.43
N THR A 82 18.24 -1.98 -12.52
CA THR A 82 16.86 -2.39 -12.83
C THR A 82 16.69 -3.91 -12.83
N ILE A 83 17.75 -4.64 -12.45
CA ILE A 83 17.72 -6.07 -12.20
C ILE A 83 17.39 -6.28 -10.72
N TYR A 84 16.19 -6.80 -10.47
CA TYR A 84 15.71 -7.09 -9.13
C TYR A 84 15.80 -8.59 -8.84
N GLY A 85 16.00 -8.95 -7.56
CA GLY A 85 15.98 -10.32 -7.10
C GLY A 85 14.56 -10.85 -6.92
N ASP A 86 14.42 -12.17 -6.73
CA ASP A 86 13.12 -12.84 -6.67
C ASP A 86 12.29 -12.50 -5.41
N SER A 87 12.87 -11.73 -4.50
CA SER A 87 12.24 -11.20 -3.28
C SER A 87 11.93 -9.70 -3.34
N THR A 88 12.43 -8.96 -4.32
CA THR A 88 12.45 -7.49 -4.25
C THR A 88 11.07 -6.84 -4.39
N HIS A 89 10.10 -7.54 -4.99
CA HIS A 89 8.70 -7.09 -5.06
C HIS A 89 7.81 -7.75 -4.00
N ARG A 90 8.32 -8.65 -3.15
CA ARG A 90 7.52 -9.29 -2.09
C ARG A 90 7.38 -8.36 -0.89
N ALA A 91 6.51 -7.37 -1.03
CA ALA A 91 6.25 -6.36 0.00
C ALA A 91 4.78 -6.39 0.41
N ALA A 92 4.54 -6.45 1.73
CA ALA A 92 3.27 -6.09 2.33
C ALA A 92 3.43 -4.70 2.96
N ASN A 93 2.68 -3.73 2.45
CA ASN A 93 2.76 -2.35 2.92
C ASN A 93 1.60 -2.06 3.87
N LEU A 94 1.92 -1.47 5.02
CA LEU A 94 0.93 -0.89 5.93
C LEU A 94 1.19 0.62 6.01
N LEU A 95 0.26 1.40 5.48
CA LEU A 95 0.32 2.86 5.54
C LEU A 95 -0.50 3.33 6.74
N VAL A 96 0.11 4.16 7.58
CA VAL A 96 -0.56 4.79 8.73
C VAL A 96 -0.70 6.29 8.45
N GLU A 97 -1.95 6.74 8.37
CA GLU A 97 -2.28 8.13 8.10
C GLU A 97 -2.62 8.84 9.42
N THR A 98 -1.72 9.71 9.88
CA THR A 98 -1.83 10.33 11.20
C THR A 98 -2.43 11.74 11.19
N ASP A 99 -2.71 12.28 10.00
CA ASP A 99 -3.27 13.63 9.84
C ASP A 99 -4.46 13.61 8.88
N TYR A 100 -5.44 14.46 9.16
CA TYR A 100 -6.61 14.69 8.31
C TYR A 100 -6.33 15.73 7.22
N GLN A 101 -5.32 16.59 7.39
CA GLN A 101 -4.96 17.63 6.43
C GLN A 101 -3.77 17.19 5.58
N LYS A 102 -4.03 16.96 4.29
CA LYS A 102 -3.04 16.58 3.29
C LYS A 102 -2.56 17.78 2.47
N ILE A 103 -2.23 18.87 3.14
CA ILE A 103 -1.70 20.08 2.51
C ILE A 103 -0.28 20.34 3.02
N PRO A 104 0.67 20.71 2.15
CA PRO A 104 1.97 21.22 2.60
C PRO A 104 1.77 22.44 3.52
N PRO A 105 2.65 22.64 4.52
CA PRO A 105 2.67 23.90 5.28
C PRO A 105 2.96 25.11 4.40
#